data_AF-A0A146L3G7-F1
#
_entry.id   AF-A0A146L3G7-F1
#
_cell.length_a   1.000
_cell.length_b   1.000
_cell.length_c   1.000
_cell.angle_alpha   90.00
_cell.angle_beta   90.00
_cell.angle_gamma   90.00
#
_symmetry.space_group_name_H-M   'P 1'
#
loop_
_entity.id
_entity.type
_entity.pdbx_description
1 polymer ?
#
loop_
_entity_poly.entity_id
_entity_poly.type
_entity_poly.pdbx_seq_one_letter_code
_entity_poly.pdbx_strand_id
1 'polypeptide(L)'
;MRDTKITWAEMQENTITMVSYPDNIVSSQGNNIVQDQAVFEADKRAVYKHPLFPLLALLFERCEQATQLAEAPNSESFNMDIQAFVQHQERDRKPFLVNDAEIDGLMIKAIQVLRIHLLELEKVQELCKDFCNRYITALKGKMQSENLLRSDYAAGYLENNNNNSSHSSDSNSPTVFTPHSPHNIQL
;
A
#
# COMPACT_ATOMS: atom_id res chain seq x y z
N MET A 1 31.89 -24.05 19.79
CA MET A 1 31.56 -23.18 18.64
C MET A 1 30.08 -22.88 18.72
N ARG A 2 29.68 -21.61 18.79
CA ARG A 2 28.26 -21.20 18.78
C ARG A 2 27.90 -20.91 17.33
N ASP A 3 26.95 -21.67 16.79
CA ASP A 3 26.42 -21.51 15.44
C ASP A 3 25.66 -20.17 15.35
N THR A 4 26.25 -19.16 14.73
CA THR A 4 25.61 -17.86 14.46
C THR A 4 24.72 -17.95 13.22
N LYS A 5 23.73 -18.86 13.24
CA LYS A 5 22.65 -18.84 12.25
C LYS A 5 21.59 -17.87 12.71
N ILE A 6 21.82 -16.57 12.46
CA ILE A 6 20.73 -15.60 12.50
C ILE A 6 19.75 -16.01 11.39
N THR A 7 18.55 -16.39 11.79
CA THR A 7 17.51 -16.87 10.88
C THR A 7 16.70 -15.69 10.36
N TRP A 8 16.17 -15.77 9.14
CA TRP A 8 15.25 -14.78 8.58
C TRP A 8 14.06 -14.45 9.51
N ALA A 9 13.71 -15.36 10.42
CA ALA A 9 12.71 -15.14 11.45
C ALA A 9 13.14 -14.08 12.49
N GLU A 10 14.42 -14.00 12.85
CA GLU A 10 14.95 -12.99 13.78
C GLU A 10 15.02 -11.60 13.11
N MET A 11 15.14 -11.53 11.78
CA MET A 11 15.01 -10.28 11.02
C MET A 11 13.57 -9.75 10.96
N GLN A 12 12.58 -10.48 11.47
CA GLN A 12 11.17 -10.07 11.53
C GLN A 12 10.78 -9.46 12.89
N GLU A 13 11.67 -9.39 13.88
CA GLU A 13 11.34 -8.76 15.16
C GLU A 13 11.21 -7.22 15.02
N ASN A 14 9.99 -6.75 15.30
CA ASN A 14 9.43 -5.43 14.98
C ASN A 14 9.88 -4.27 15.89
N THR A 15 11.07 -4.29 16.49
CA THR A 15 11.46 -3.20 17.41
C THR A 15 12.39 -2.18 16.74
N ILE A 16 11.81 -1.08 16.25
CA ILE A 16 12.55 0.11 15.79
C ILE A 16 12.49 1.17 16.90
N THR A 17 13.62 1.42 17.57
CA THR A 17 13.84 2.67 18.32
C THR A 17 14.41 3.72 17.38
N MET A 18 13.68 4.83 17.23
CA MET A 18 14.11 6.01 16.47
C MET A 18 15.42 6.54 17.05
N VAL A 19 16.51 6.58 16.29
CA VAL A 19 17.74 7.27 16.68
C VAL A 19 17.55 8.75 16.36
N SER A 20 17.35 9.57 17.38
CA SER A 20 17.37 11.02 17.25
C SER A 20 18.84 11.45 17.10
N TYR A 21 19.19 12.02 15.94
CA TYR A 21 20.48 12.66 15.75
C TYR A 21 20.40 14.09 16.32
N PRO A 22 21.29 14.49 17.23
CA PRO A 22 21.38 15.88 17.64
C PRO A 22 21.97 16.72 16.51
N ASP A 23 21.22 17.70 16.05
CA ASP A 23 21.73 18.84 15.28
C ASP A 23 22.76 19.58 16.13
N ASN A 24 24.03 19.57 15.71
CA ASN A 24 25.00 20.52 16.27
C ASN A 24 25.87 21.11 15.17
N ILE A 25 25.58 22.38 14.87
CA ILE A 25 26.30 23.23 13.93
C ILE A 25 27.23 24.14 14.76
N VAL A 26 28.52 24.15 14.36
CA VAL A 26 29.58 25.19 14.52
C VAL A 26 30.80 24.91 15.44
N SER A 27 31.94 24.81 14.73
CA SER A 27 33.33 25.28 14.98
C SER A 27 34.21 24.70 16.09
N SER A 28 35.25 23.97 15.69
CA SER A 28 36.68 24.26 15.93
C SER A 28 37.53 23.01 15.62
N GLN A 29 38.52 23.14 14.73
CA GLN A 29 39.72 22.27 14.53
C GLN A 29 39.95 21.86 13.06
N GLY A 30 40.86 22.59 12.39
CA GLY A 30 41.30 22.31 11.02
C GLY A 30 42.06 20.98 10.81
N ASN A 31 42.30 20.19 11.86
CA ASN A 31 42.87 18.84 11.76
C ASN A 31 41.82 17.72 11.85
N ASN A 32 40.61 17.98 12.37
CA ASN A 32 39.55 16.95 12.51
C ASN A 32 38.71 16.82 11.22
N ILE A 33 38.51 17.91 10.48
CA ILE A 33 37.67 17.92 9.27
C ILE A 33 38.18 16.95 8.19
N VAL A 34 39.50 16.85 8.01
CA VAL A 34 40.10 15.94 7.02
C VAL A 34 39.98 14.47 7.44
N GLN A 35 40.12 14.20 8.74
CA GLN A 35 39.98 12.86 9.31
C GLN A 35 38.52 12.40 9.24
N ASP A 36 37.57 13.25 9.62
CA ASP A 36 36.12 12.96 9.56
C ASP A 36 35.66 12.73 8.11
N GLN A 37 36.18 13.52 7.16
CA GLN A 37 35.90 13.32 5.74
C GLN A 37 36.43 11.98 5.22
N ALA A 38 37.60 11.55 5.68
CA ALA A 38 38.19 10.27 5.29
C ALA A 38 37.42 9.08 5.87
N VAL A 39 36.94 9.20 7.11
CA VAL A 39 36.07 8.19 7.76
C VAL A 39 34.74 8.10 7.02
N PHE A 40 34.08 9.22 6.75
CA PHE A 40 32.82 9.25 6.01
C PHE A 40 32.93 8.61 4.61
N GLU A 41 33.99 8.93 3.86
CA GLU A 41 34.23 8.31 2.55
C GLU A 41 34.54 6.81 2.66
N ALA A 42 35.18 6.36 3.74
CA ALA A 42 35.39 4.94 4.01
C ALA A 42 34.07 4.22 4.31
N ASP A 43 33.22 4.77 5.18
CA ASP A 43 31.91 4.22 5.54
C ASP A 43 31.01 4.12 4.32
N LYS A 44 30.93 5.21 3.55
CA LYS A 44 30.23 5.26 2.27
C LYS A 44 30.71 4.15 1.33
N ARG A 45 32.03 3.95 1.22
CA ARG A 45 32.60 2.89 0.38
C ARG A 45 32.29 1.49 0.91
N ALA A 46 32.22 1.30 2.23
CA ALA A 46 31.81 0.04 2.83
C ALA A 46 30.36 -0.30 2.49
N VAL A 47 29.45 0.69 2.58
CA VAL A 47 28.04 0.54 2.17
C VAL A 47 27.92 0.17 0.69
N TYR A 48 28.59 0.89 -0.22
CA TYR A 48 28.50 0.59 -1.66
C TYR A 48 29.08 -0.77 -2.06
N LYS A 49 30.03 -1.30 -1.30
CA LYS A 49 30.61 -2.63 -1.54
C LYS A 49 29.84 -3.75 -0.86
N HIS A 50 28.86 -3.43 -0.02
CA HIS A 50 28.14 -4.41 0.76
C HIS A 50 27.31 -5.34 -0.15
N PRO A 51 27.31 -6.66 0.07
CA PRO A 51 26.57 -7.61 -0.76
C PRO A 51 25.07 -7.30 -0.87
N LEU A 52 24.47 -6.73 0.18
CA LEU A 52 23.06 -6.30 0.21
C LEU A 52 22.77 -4.99 -0.55
N PHE A 53 23.79 -4.24 -0.97
CA PHE A 53 23.60 -2.95 -1.64
C PHE A 53 22.74 -3.02 -2.91
N PRO A 54 22.90 -4.02 -3.81
CA PRO A 54 22.04 -4.13 -4.99
C PRO A 54 20.55 -4.30 -4.64
N LEU A 55 20.24 -5.07 -3.59
CA LEU A 55 18.87 -5.21 -3.10
C LEU A 55 18.36 -3.90 -2.50
N LEU A 56 19.17 -3.23 -1.67
CA LEU A 56 18.80 -1.94 -1.08
C LEU A 56 18.48 -0.89 -2.16
N ALA A 57 19.33 -0.78 -3.19
CA ALA A 57 19.13 0.15 -4.30
C ALA A 57 17.84 -0.18 -5.08
N LEU A 58 17.61 -1.46 -5.38
CA LEU A 58 16.38 -1.91 -6.05
C LEU A 58 15.13 -1.52 -5.24
N LEU A 59 15.13 -1.82 -3.94
CA LEU A 59 14.00 -1.52 -3.06
C LEU A 59 13.76 0.00 -2.92
N PHE A 60 14.82 0.80 -2.93
CA PHE A 60 14.71 2.25 -2.91
C PHE A 60 14.06 2.79 -4.19
N GLU A 61 14.46 2.30 -5.36
CA GLU A 61 13.84 2.64 -6.65
C GLU A 61 12.34 2.27 -6.68
N ARG A 62 11.98 1.09 -6.15
CA ARG A 62 10.57 0.69 -6.01
C ARG A 62 9.80 1.66 -5.12
N CYS A 63 10.41 2.10 -4.03
CA CYS A 63 9.80 3.04 -3.11
C CYS A 63 9.59 4.42 -3.77
N GLU A 64 10.57 4.90 -4.53
CA GLU A 64 10.43 6.11 -5.34
C GLU A 64 9.28 5.99 -6.35
N GLN A 65 9.22 4.89 -7.10
CA GLN A 65 8.11 4.63 -8.05
C GLN A 65 6.74 4.59 -7.35
N ALA A 66 6.64 3.94 -6.19
CA ALA A 66 5.41 3.86 -5.40
C ALA A 66 4.92 5.24 -4.91
N THR A 67 5.82 6.20 -4.74
CA THR A 67 5.45 7.59 -4.37
C THR A 67 5.02 8.44 -5.56
N GLN A 68 5.44 8.08 -6.78
CA GLN A 68 5.15 8.85 -8.00
C GLN A 68 3.93 8.33 -8.78
N LEU A 69 3.69 7.02 -8.79
CA LEU A 69 2.62 6.40 -9.58
C LEU A 69 1.37 6.09 -8.75
N ALA A 70 0.21 6.21 -9.38
CA ALA A 70 -1.08 5.81 -8.80
C ALA A 70 -1.28 4.28 -8.73
N GLU A 71 -0.41 3.50 -9.38
CA GLU A 71 -0.32 2.05 -9.26
C GLU A 71 1.05 1.67 -8.69
N ALA A 72 1.15 1.52 -7.37
CA ALA A 72 2.36 1.05 -6.72
C ALA A 72 2.57 -0.46 -6.94
N PRO A 73 3.82 -0.94 -6.93
CA PRO A 73 4.11 -2.36 -6.81
C PRO A 73 3.47 -2.93 -5.53
N ASN A 74 2.79 -4.06 -5.64
CA ASN A 74 2.17 -4.73 -4.50
C ASN A 74 3.24 -5.33 -3.56
N SER A 75 2.88 -5.57 -2.30
CA SER A 75 3.78 -6.22 -1.33
C SER A 75 4.27 -7.60 -1.77
N GLU A 76 3.55 -8.28 -2.66
CA GLU A 76 3.99 -9.54 -3.25
C GLU A 76 5.24 -9.37 -4.12
N SER A 77 5.32 -8.28 -4.89
CA SER A 77 6.48 -7.93 -5.71
C SER A 77 7.72 -7.70 -4.86
N PHE A 78 7.57 -7.07 -3.69
CA PHE A 78 8.65 -6.89 -2.73
C PHE A 78 9.23 -8.24 -2.26
N ASN A 79 8.36 -9.19 -1.89
CA ASN A 79 8.80 -10.52 -1.45
C ASN A 79 9.50 -11.28 -2.59
N MET A 80 9.01 -11.13 -3.82
CA MET A 80 9.61 -11.70 -5.01
C MET A 80 11.02 -11.14 -5.26
N ASP A 81 11.20 -9.83 -5.15
CA ASP A 81 12.49 -9.16 -5.33
C ASP A 81 13.52 -9.63 -4.28
N ILE A 82 13.11 -9.78 -3.01
CA ILE A 82 13.96 -10.36 -1.97
C ILE A 82 14.31 -11.82 -2.30
N GLN A 83 13.33 -12.63 -2.65
CA GLN A 83 13.55 -14.05 -2.92
C GLN A 83 14.47 -14.25 -4.13
N ALA A 84 14.29 -13.48 -5.19
CA ALA A 84 15.15 -13.50 -6.37
C ALA A 84 16.60 -13.12 -6.00
N PHE A 85 16.77 -12.10 -5.16
CA PHE A 85 18.09 -11.70 -4.68
C PHE A 85 18.76 -12.80 -3.84
N VAL A 86 18.04 -13.40 -2.87
CA VAL A 86 18.54 -14.50 -2.05
C VAL A 86 18.96 -15.68 -2.93
N GLN A 87 18.11 -16.09 -3.87
CA GLN A 87 18.39 -17.18 -4.79
C GLN A 87 19.63 -16.90 -5.65
N HIS A 88 19.78 -15.66 -6.14
CA HIS A 88 20.95 -15.25 -6.89
C HIS A 88 22.24 -15.35 -6.06
N GLN A 89 22.18 -14.92 -4.80
CA GLN A 89 23.31 -14.93 -3.89
C GLN A 89 23.75 -16.34 -3.51
N GLU A 90 22.79 -17.25 -3.26
CA GLU A 90 23.05 -18.68 -3.02
C GLU A 90 23.70 -19.35 -4.23
N ARG A 91 23.18 -19.09 -5.44
CA ARG A 91 23.72 -19.62 -6.69
C ARG A 91 25.17 -19.19 -6.91
N ASP A 92 25.46 -17.93 -6.67
CA ASP A 92 26.80 -17.35 -6.82
C ASP A 92 27.74 -17.68 -5.64
N ARG A 93 27.24 -18.36 -4.59
CA ARG A 93 27.93 -18.63 -3.32
C ARG A 93 28.54 -17.39 -2.67
N LYS A 94 27.91 -16.23 -2.85
CA LYS A 94 28.33 -14.98 -2.21
C LYS A 94 27.77 -14.92 -0.79
N PRO A 95 28.54 -14.48 0.22
CA PRO A 95 27.99 -14.28 1.55
C PRO A 95 27.02 -13.09 1.56
N PHE A 96 26.01 -13.16 2.43
CA PHE A 96 25.05 -12.06 2.68
C PHE A 96 25.68 -10.92 3.47
N LEU A 97 26.61 -11.26 4.36
CA LEU A 97 27.23 -10.38 5.33
C LEU A 97 28.73 -10.30 5.08
N VAL A 98 29.35 -9.19 5.48
CA VAL A 98 30.79 -8.97 5.33
C VAL A 98 31.58 -9.20 6.62
N ASN A 99 30.90 -9.61 7.71
CA ASN A 99 31.44 -9.78 9.06
C ASN A 99 31.85 -8.45 9.72
N ASP A 100 31.16 -7.38 9.37
CA ASP A 100 31.24 -6.08 10.02
C ASP A 100 29.86 -5.81 10.63
N ALA A 101 29.73 -6.06 11.93
CA ALA A 101 28.43 -6.04 12.61
C ALA A 101 27.73 -4.68 12.53
N GLU A 102 28.48 -3.57 12.46
CA GLU A 102 27.92 -2.23 12.37
C GLU A 102 27.32 -1.99 10.98
N ILE A 103 28.08 -2.29 9.92
CA ILE A 103 27.63 -2.16 8.53
C ILE A 103 26.54 -3.18 8.20
N ASP A 104 26.72 -4.45 8.58
CA ASP A 104 25.74 -5.51 8.39
C ASP A 104 24.40 -5.11 9.04
N GLY A 105 24.45 -4.63 10.30
CA GLY A 105 23.28 -4.15 11.04
C GLY A 105 22.62 -2.94 10.38
N LEU A 106 23.41 -1.99 9.88
CA LEU A 106 22.89 -0.82 9.14
C LEU A 106 22.14 -1.25 7.88
N MET A 107 22.72 -2.14 7.08
CA MET A 107 22.14 -2.59 5.81
C MET A 107 20.84 -3.36 6.02
N ILE A 108 20.80 -4.23 7.04
CA ILE A 108 19.59 -4.97 7.41
C ILE A 108 18.49 -4.00 7.86
N LYS A 109 18.82 -3.04 8.73
CA LYS A 109 17.86 -2.02 9.19
C LYS A 109 17.32 -1.18 8.04
N ALA A 110 18.16 -0.77 7.10
CA ALA A 110 17.73 0.00 5.94
C ALA A 110 16.73 -0.78 5.06
N ILE A 111 16.99 -2.07 4.82
CA ILE A 111 16.06 -2.94 4.08
C ILE A 111 14.73 -3.10 4.84
N GLN A 112 14.79 -3.28 6.16
CA GLN A 112 13.58 -3.37 7.00
C GLN A 112 12.73 -2.09 6.94
N VAL A 113 13.36 -0.92 7.01
CA VAL A 113 12.65 0.37 6.90
C VAL A 113 11.97 0.50 5.53
N LEU A 114 12.65 0.16 4.43
CA LEU A 114 12.06 0.20 3.09
C LEU A 114 10.87 -0.76 2.95
N ARG A 115 10.96 -1.95 3.57
CA ARG A 115 9.84 -2.90 3.62
C ARG A 115 8.60 -2.28 4.25
N ILE A 116 8.79 -1.63 5.40
CA ILE A 116 7.70 -0.98 6.14
C ILE A 116 7.12 0.16 5.30
N HIS A 117 7.98 1.02 4.72
CA HIS A 117 7.53 2.14 3.90
C HIS A 117 6.67 1.69 2.71
N LEU A 118 7.10 0.65 2.00
CA LEU A 118 6.33 0.12 0.87
C LEU A 118 4.97 -0.45 1.32
N LEU A 119 4.91 -1.14 2.45
CA LEU A 119 3.65 -1.66 3.02
C LEU A 119 2.69 -0.54 3.45
N GLU A 120 3.22 0.55 4.01
CA GLU A 120 2.41 1.70 4.39
C GLU A 120 1.85 2.43 3.16
N LEU A 121 2.68 2.61 2.12
CA LEU A 121 2.24 3.20 0.85
C LEU A 121 1.14 2.36 0.18
N GLU A 122 1.27 1.03 0.16
CA GLU A 122 0.24 0.13 -0.37
C GLU A 122 -1.10 0.31 0.36
N LYS A 123 -1.08 0.37 1.70
CA LYS A 123 -2.31 0.61 2.50
C LYS A 123 -2.95 1.95 2.22
N VAL A 124 -2.15 3.02 2.10
CA VAL A 124 -2.68 4.35 1.76
C VAL A 124 -3.35 4.32 0.38
N GLN A 125 -2.76 3.62 -0.58
CA GLN A 125 -3.32 3.48 -1.91
C GLN A 125 -4.62 2.67 -1.92
N GLU A 126 -4.71 1.59 -1.15
CA GLU A 126 -5.95 0.81 -0.97
C GLU A 126 -7.08 1.68 -0.39
N LEU A 127 -6.78 2.50 0.61
CA LEU A 127 -7.75 3.44 1.19
C LEU A 127 -8.23 4.47 0.18
N CYS A 128 -7.33 5.04 -0.63
CA CYS A 128 -7.69 5.96 -1.70
C CYS A 128 -8.60 5.28 -2.74
N LYS A 129 -8.28 4.04 -3.12
CA LYS A 129 -9.08 3.25 -4.07
C LYS A 129 -10.47 2.95 -3.52
N ASP A 130 -10.58 2.53 -2.27
CA ASP A 130 -11.87 2.29 -1.61
C ASP A 130 -12.72 3.56 -1.55
N PHE A 131 -12.12 4.68 -1.12
CA PHE A 131 -12.81 5.97 -1.08
C PHE A 131 -13.35 6.38 -2.44
N CYS A 132 -12.53 6.32 -3.49
CA CYS A 132 -12.94 6.61 -4.87
C CYS A 132 -14.08 5.69 -5.34
N ASN A 133 -13.98 4.39 -5.08
CA ASN A 133 -15.01 3.41 -5.46
C ASN A 133 -16.36 3.70 -4.80
N ARG A 134 -16.35 3.99 -3.49
CA ARG A 134 -17.56 4.33 -2.73
C ARG A 134 -18.15 5.65 -3.20
N TYR A 135 -17.32 6.65 -3.47
CA TYR A 135 -17.77 7.94 -3.98
C TYR A 135 -18.45 7.82 -5.35
N ILE A 136 -17.83 7.11 -6.30
CA ILE A 136 -18.42 6.86 -7.63
C ILE A 136 -19.71 6.06 -7.52
N THR A 137 -19.77 5.06 -6.63
CA THR A 137 -20.99 4.25 -6.39
C THR A 137 -22.14 5.11 -5.88
N ALA A 138 -21.89 5.96 -4.88
CA ALA A 138 -22.89 6.88 -4.35
C ALA A 138 -23.36 7.91 -5.39
N LEU A 139 -22.43 8.47 -6.19
CA LEU A 139 -22.76 9.38 -7.28
C LEU A 139 -23.65 8.71 -8.33
N LYS A 140 -23.29 7.49 -8.78
CA LYS A 140 -24.09 6.72 -9.75
C LYS A 140 -25.50 6.45 -9.22
N GLY A 141 -25.63 6.05 -7.95
CA GLY A 141 -26.92 5.81 -7.30
C GLY A 141 -27.80 7.06 -7.27
N LYS A 142 -27.25 8.20 -6.83
CA LYS A 142 -27.95 9.50 -6.84
C LYS A 142 -28.34 9.94 -8.25
N MET A 143 -27.47 9.73 -9.24
CA MET A 143 -27.76 10.15 -10.61
C MET A 143 -28.83 9.27 -11.26
N GLN A 144 -28.85 7.96 -10.99
CA GLN A 144 -29.86 7.05 -11.49
C GLN A 144 -31.22 7.26 -10.81
N SER A 145 -31.27 7.56 -9.50
CA SER A 145 -32.52 7.86 -8.80
C SER A 145 -33.21 9.12 -9.34
N GLU A 146 -32.45 10.18 -9.67
CA GLU A 146 -32.98 11.42 -10.26
C GLU A 146 -33.55 11.19 -11.68
N ASN A 147 -32.94 10.29 -12.46
CA ASN A 147 -33.46 9.92 -13.78
C ASN A 147 -34.72 9.04 -13.69
N LEU A 148 -34.79 8.17 -12.68
CA LEU A 148 -35.96 7.32 -12.43
C LEU A 148 -37.16 8.16 -11.98
N LEU A 149 -36.97 9.08 -11.02
CA LEU A 149 -38.02 10.00 -10.56
C LEU A 149 -38.57 10.88 -11.70
N ARG A 150 -37.73 11.26 -12.67
CA ARG A 150 -38.19 11.98 -13.88
C ARG A 150 -38.97 11.08 -14.84
N SER A 151 -38.65 9.79 -14.90
CA SER A 151 -39.37 8.80 -15.69
C SER A 151 -40.77 8.53 -15.11
N ASP A 152 -40.91 8.52 -13.77
CA ASP A 152 -42.20 8.32 -13.11
C ASP A 152 -43.15 9.51 -13.30
N TYR A 153 -42.62 10.74 -13.41
CA TYR A 153 -43.39 11.94 -13.77
C TYR A 153 -43.66 12.08 -15.28
N ALA A 154 -42.85 11.46 -16.15
CA ALA A 154 -43.05 11.48 -17.60
C ALA A 154 -43.91 10.32 -18.14
N ALA A 155 -44.02 9.22 -17.39
CA ALA A 155 -44.89 8.09 -17.74
C ALA A 155 -46.40 8.42 -17.60
N GLY A 156 -46.76 9.52 -16.94
CA GLY A 156 -48.14 9.98 -16.78
C GLY A 156 -48.74 10.82 -17.91
N TYR A 157 -48.00 11.10 -19.00
CA TYR A 157 -48.48 11.95 -20.11
C TYR A 157 -48.36 11.32 -21.50
N LEU A 158 -48.34 9.99 -21.60
CA LEU A 158 -48.52 9.28 -22.87
C LEU A 158 -49.67 8.27 -22.77
N GLU A 159 -50.82 8.73 -22.28
CA GLU A 159 -52.09 8.08 -22.55
C GLU A 159 -52.72 8.72 -23.78
N ASN A 160 -52.43 8.19 -24.97
CA ASN A 160 -53.39 8.21 -26.07
C ASN A 160 -53.11 7.08 -27.08
N ASN A 161 -53.87 6.00 -26.91
CA ASN A 161 -54.67 5.35 -27.95
C ASN A 161 -53.97 4.89 -29.25
N ASN A 162 -53.67 3.58 -29.34
CA ASN A 162 -54.14 2.81 -30.50
C ASN A 162 -54.17 1.30 -30.23
N ASN A 163 -55.36 0.74 -30.41
CA ASN A 163 -55.73 -0.67 -30.49
C ASN A 163 -54.75 -1.51 -31.33
N ASN A 164 -54.21 -2.60 -30.79
CA ASN A 164 -54.28 -3.91 -31.47
C ASN A 164 -53.99 -5.08 -30.52
N SER A 165 -54.84 -6.09 -30.62
CA SER A 165 -54.89 -7.34 -29.85
C SER A 165 -53.65 -8.22 -30.02
N SER A 166 -53.23 -8.93 -28.95
CA SER A 166 -53.11 -10.41 -28.91
C SER A 166 -52.34 -10.92 -27.68
N HIS A 167 -53.03 -11.72 -26.85
CA HIS A 167 -52.59 -13.00 -26.27
C HIS A 167 -51.14 -13.17 -25.75
N SER A 168 -50.98 -13.33 -24.43
CA SER A 168 -50.71 -14.62 -23.74
C SER A 168 -50.45 -14.41 -22.25
N SER A 169 -51.11 -15.24 -21.45
CA SER A 169 -50.99 -15.37 -20.01
C SER A 169 -49.60 -15.88 -19.61
N ASP A 170 -49.09 -15.49 -18.44
CA ASP A 170 -48.66 -16.47 -17.45
C ASP A 170 -48.53 -15.88 -16.04
N SER A 171 -48.96 -16.71 -15.10
CA SER A 171 -49.29 -16.46 -13.70
C SER A 171 -48.07 -16.50 -12.79
N ASN A 172 -48.01 -15.62 -11.79
CA ASN A 172 -47.97 -15.98 -10.36
C ASN A 172 -47.59 -14.77 -9.49
N SER A 173 -48.54 -14.33 -8.67
CA SER A 173 -48.28 -13.61 -7.42
C SER A 173 -48.57 -14.55 -6.25
N PRO A 174 -47.95 -14.31 -5.09
CA PRO A 174 -48.74 -14.27 -3.87
C PRO A 174 -48.59 -12.93 -3.14
N THR A 175 -49.65 -12.14 -3.24
CA THR A 175 -50.37 -11.47 -2.15
C THR A 175 -49.58 -11.11 -0.88
N VAL A 176 -49.25 -9.81 -0.78
CA VAL A 176 -49.04 -9.10 0.49
C VAL A 176 -50.39 -8.98 1.21
N PHE A 177 -50.46 -9.46 2.45
CA PHE A 177 -51.61 -9.28 3.33
C PHE A 177 -51.69 -7.83 3.84
N THR A 178 -52.94 -7.38 4.01
CA THR A 178 -53.42 -6.02 4.17
C THR A 178 -53.11 -5.33 5.52
N PRO A 179 -53.15 -3.98 5.56
CA PRO A 179 -53.01 -3.16 6.76
C PRO A 179 -54.37 -2.95 7.46
N HIS A 180 -54.39 -2.82 8.80
CA HIS A 180 -55.53 -2.24 9.56
C HIS A 180 -55.02 -1.31 10.69
N SER A 181 -55.61 -0.10 10.68
CA SER A 181 -55.50 1.15 11.47
C SER A 181 -55.76 1.00 13.01
N PRO A 182 -55.85 2.06 13.87
CA PRO A 182 -55.98 3.52 13.64
C PRO A 182 -55.30 4.51 14.63
N HIS A 183 -55.50 5.81 14.34
CA HIS A 183 -55.41 7.04 15.16
C HIS A 183 -55.35 6.91 16.70
N ASN A 184 -54.55 7.74 17.39
CA ASN A 184 -54.93 9.07 17.95
C ASN A 184 -53.92 9.58 19.03
N ILE A 185 -53.99 10.89 19.31
CA ILE A 185 -53.50 11.72 20.44
C ILE A 185 -52.11 12.37 20.24
N GLN A 186 -51.82 13.65 20.51
CA GLN A 186 -52.50 14.96 20.65
C GLN A 186 -51.37 15.91 21.13
N LEU A 187 -51.17 17.07 20.52
CA LEU A 187 -50.66 18.28 21.18
C LEU A 187 -51.44 19.49 20.66
#